data_AF-A0AAD7EHC5-F1
#
_entry.id   AF-A0AAD7EHC5-F1
#
_cell.length_a   1.000
_cell.length_b   1.000
_cell.length_c   1.000
_cell.angle_alpha   90.00
_cell.angle_beta   90.00
_cell.angle_gamma   90.00
#
_symmetry.space_group_name_H-M   'P 1'
#
loop_
_entity.id
_entity.type
_entity.pdbx_description
1 polymer ?
#
loop_
_entity_poly.entity_id
_entity_poly.type
_entity_poly.pdbx_seq_one_letter_code
_entity_poly.pdbx_strand_id
1 'polypeptide(L)'
;MVGDVTINIHLLPQWLERLSGHDWSEESIHSLLNPNDPQDVPRAVKLLCLIADLRDLDSTDFTPSEKHTHRAFCLLGEAIYCLVEPLINPTLSISQQLVYLVKFTHLACAFYIRHEASFLPEQCRKNPNSLIRQRSDKMLIGSL
;
A
#
# COMPACT_ATOMS: atom_id res chain seq x y z
N MET A 1 8.68 -4.60 6.37
CA MET A 1 9.48 -5.60 5.62
C MET A 1 8.56 -6.63 5.00
N VAL A 2 8.94 -7.20 3.85
CA VAL A 2 8.27 -8.37 3.25
C VAL A 2 9.37 -9.36 2.85
N GLY A 3 9.46 -10.48 3.55
CA GLY A 3 10.67 -11.32 3.50
C GLY A 3 11.87 -10.60 4.10
N ASP A 4 12.99 -10.62 3.41
CA ASP A 4 14.25 -9.93 3.75
C ASP A 4 14.36 -8.54 3.11
N VAL A 5 13.33 -8.10 2.40
CA VAL A 5 13.30 -6.80 1.72
C VAL A 5 12.60 -5.74 2.58
N THR A 6 13.31 -4.65 2.84
CA THR A 6 12.74 -3.43 3.42
C THR A 6 12.26 -2.51 2.31
N ILE A 7 10.97 -2.59 2.00
CA ILE A 7 10.30 -1.65 1.08
C ILE A 7 10.23 -0.30 1.79
N ASN A 8 10.95 0.69 1.25
CA ASN A 8 11.05 2.04 1.79
C ASN A 8 10.74 3.09 0.71
N ILE A 9 10.67 4.36 1.12
CA ILE A 9 10.32 5.49 0.26
C ILE A 9 11.34 5.77 -0.87
N HIS A 10 12.54 5.21 -0.81
CA HIS A 10 13.54 5.35 -1.88
C HIS A 10 13.48 4.20 -2.89
N LEU A 11 13.13 3.00 -2.44
CA LEU A 11 12.98 1.84 -3.30
C LEU A 11 11.65 1.88 -4.06
N LEU A 12 10.56 2.28 -3.40
CA LEU A 12 9.23 2.29 -4.01
C LEU A 12 9.14 3.10 -5.32
N PRO A 13 9.63 4.35 -5.41
CA PRO A 13 9.62 5.11 -6.66
C PRO A 13 10.29 4.38 -7.83
N GLN A 14 11.46 3.77 -7.60
CA GLN A 14 12.23 3.07 -8.63
C GLN A 14 11.47 1.87 -9.23
N TRP A 15 10.59 1.27 -8.44
CA TRP A 15 9.74 0.17 -8.89
C TRP A 15 8.46 0.69 -9.55
N LEU A 16 7.88 1.77 -9.04
CA LEU A 16 6.73 2.44 -9.66
C LEU A 16 7.05 2.92 -11.07
N GLU A 17 8.24 3.49 -11.30
CA GLU A 17 8.72 3.94 -12.61
C GLU A 17 8.73 2.84 -13.68
N ARG A 18 8.70 1.55 -13.29
CA ARG A 18 8.64 0.41 -14.22
C ARG A 18 7.23 0.16 -14.76
N LEU A 19 6.20 0.74 -14.17
CA LEU A 19 4.83 0.65 -14.68
C LEU A 19 4.65 1.59 -15.88
N SER A 20 4.16 1.04 -16.99
CA SER A 20 3.84 1.80 -18.20
C SER A 20 2.53 2.58 -18.05
N GLY A 21 2.41 3.73 -18.72
CA GLY A 21 1.14 4.47 -18.83
C GLY A 21 0.88 5.50 -17.72
N HIS A 22 1.89 5.84 -16.93
CA HIS A 22 1.81 6.84 -15.86
C HIS A 22 2.85 7.94 -16.07
N ASP A 23 2.57 9.14 -15.55
CA ASP A 23 3.54 10.22 -15.47
C ASP A 23 4.42 10.04 -14.21
N TRP A 24 5.69 9.79 -14.43
CA TRP A 24 6.72 9.62 -13.40
C TRP A 24 7.65 10.84 -13.30
N SER A 25 7.20 12.02 -13.71
CA SER A 25 7.89 13.27 -13.42
C SER A 25 8.16 13.42 -11.92
N GLU A 26 9.24 14.11 -11.56
CA GLU A 26 9.63 14.33 -10.16
C GLU A 26 8.48 14.98 -9.36
N GLU A 27 7.75 15.92 -9.98
CA GLU A 27 6.56 16.55 -9.40
C GLU A 27 5.42 15.55 -9.16
N SER A 28 5.14 14.67 -10.12
CA SER A 28 4.11 13.63 -9.99
C SER A 28 4.45 12.65 -8.86
N ILE A 29 5.68 12.14 -8.81
CA ILE A 29 6.17 11.24 -7.75
C ILE A 29 6.11 11.96 -6.38
N HIS A 30 6.58 13.20 -6.33
CA HIS A 30 6.55 13.99 -5.10
C HIS A 30 5.12 14.19 -4.61
N SER A 31 4.18 14.57 -5.48
CA SER A 31 2.77 14.73 -5.10
C SER A 31 2.15 13.41 -4.62
N LEU A 32 2.52 12.28 -5.23
CA LEU A 32 2.01 10.96 -4.90
C LEU A 32 2.51 10.44 -3.55
N LEU A 33 3.77 10.73 -3.19
CA LEU A 33 4.40 10.21 -1.98
C LEU A 33 4.36 11.19 -0.80
N ASN A 34 4.35 12.49 -1.06
CA ASN A 34 4.34 13.55 -0.04
C ASN A 34 3.01 14.34 -0.10
N PRO A 35 1.98 13.94 0.66
CA PRO A 35 0.74 14.69 0.72
C PRO A 35 0.96 16.08 1.34
N ASN A 36 0.46 17.10 0.65
CA ASN A 36 0.17 18.38 1.30
C ASN A 36 -1.04 18.25 2.27
N ASP A 37 -1.97 17.33 1.98
CA ASP A 37 -3.10 16.98 2.86
C ASP A 37 -3.07 15.48 3.24
N PRO A 38 -2.85 15.15 4.53
CA PRO A 38 -2.91 13.78 5.04
C PRO A 38 -4.26 13.08 4.83
N GLN A 39 -5.33 13.81 4.50
CA GLN A 39 -6.68 13.27 4.28
C GLN A 39 -7.07 13.12 2.80
N ASP A 40 -6.13 13.26 1.87
CA ASP A 40 -6.38 13.04 0.45
C ASP A 40 -6.57 11.54 0.13
N VAL A 41 -7.82 11.08 0.34
CA VAL A 41 -8.24 9.69 0.12
C VAL A 41 -8.07 9.25 -1.34
N PRO A 42 -8.51 10.02 -2.37
CA PRO A 42 -8.30 9.62 -3.76
C PRO A 42 -6.83 9.35 -4.11
N ARG A 43 -5.92 10.21 -3.64
CA ARG A 43 -4.47 10.03 -3.84
C ARG A 43 -3.94 8.80 -3.13
N ALA A 44 -4.38 8.54 -1.90
CA ALA A 44 -4.01 7.34 -1.17
C ALA A 44 -4.48 6.06 -1.90
N VAL A 45 -5.73 6.04 -2.38
CA VAL A 45 -6.26 4.93 -3.19
C VAL A 45 -5.44 4.75 -4.47
N LYS A 46 -5.11 5.83 -5.18
CA LYS A 46 -4.25 5.79 -6.37
C LYS A 46 -2.90 5.15 -6.08
N LEU A 47 -2.22 5.57 -5.01
CA LEU A 47 -0.94 4.98 -4.60
C LEU A 47 -1.08 3.49 -4.28
N LEU A 48 -2.15 3.09 -3.57
CA LEU A 48 -2.39 1.68 -3.25
C LEU A 48 -2.65 0.83 -4.51
N CYS A 49 -3.41 1.33 -5.47
CA CYS A 49 -3.59 0.66 -6.77
C CYS A 49 -2.25 0.48 -7.50
N LEU A 50 -1.44 1.54 -7.58
CA LEU A 50 -0.12 1.46 -8.22
C LEU A 50 0.80 0.44 -7.53
N ILE A 51 0.77 0.36 -6.20
CA ILE A 51 1.53 -0.67 -5.45
C ILE A 51 0.99 -2.07 -5.76
N ALA A 52 -0.33 -2.23 -5.91
CA ALA A 52 -0.93 -3.50 -6.29
C ALA A 52 -0.45 -3.96 -7.67
N ASP A 53 -0.41 -3.06 -8.65
CA ASP A 53 -0.01 -3.34 -10.03
C ASP A 53 1.46 -3.78 -10.17
N LEU A 54 2.33 -3.45 -9.20
CA LEU A 54 3.73 -3.91 -9.21
C LEU A 54 3.88 -5.44 -9.23
N ARG A 55 2.89 -6.18 -8.72
CA ARG A 55 2.92 -7.64 -8.75
C ARG A 55 2.85 -8.20 -10.17
N ASP A 56 2.29 -7.44 -11.10
CA ASP A 56 1.97 -7.84 -12.47
C ASP A 56 3.07 -7.42 -13.46
N LEU A 57 4.15 -6.78 -12.97
CA LEU A 57 5.33 -6.48 -13.79
C LEU A 57 5.92 -7.74 -14.42
N ASP A 58 6.26 -7.66 -15.71
CA ASP A 58 7.04 -8.69 -16.36
C ASP A 58 8.43 -8.77 -15.73
N SER A 59 8.77 -9.95 -15.24
CA SER A 59 10.02 -10.23 -14.52
C SER A 59 11.01 -11.04 -15.33
N THR A 60 10.75 -11.26 -16.63
CA THR A 60 11.57 -12.09 -17.51
C THR A 60 13.03 -11.65 -17.49
N ASP A 61 13.28 -10.35 -17.65
CA ASP A 61 14.61 -9.75 -17.75
C ASP A 61 15.24 -9.36 -16.40
N PHE A 62 14.56 -9.60 -15.28
CA PHE A 62 15.07 -9.22 -13.97
C PHE A 62 16.29 -10.07 -13.57
N THR A 63 17.31 -9.40 -13.02
CA THR A 63 18.44 -10.04 -12.35
C THR A 63 17.97 -10.85 -11.13
N PRO A 64 18.77 -11.80 -10.60
CA PRO A 64 18.38 -12.57 -9.42
C PRO A 64 18.00 -11.70 -8.20
N SER A 65 18.72 -10.60 -7.97
CA SER A 65 18.44 -9.64 -6.90
C SER A 65 17.15 -8.86 -7.12
N GLU A 66 16.85 -8.49 -8.36
CA GLU A 66 15.59 -7.85 -8.72
C GLU A 66 14.42 -8.82 -8.60
N LYS A 67 14.58 -10.08 -9.03
CA LYS A 67 13.54 -11.12 -8.86
C LYS A 67 13.22 -11.35 -7.38
N HIS A 68 14.24 -11.30 -6.53
CA HIS A 68 14.05 -11.37 -5.08
C HIS A 68 13.23 -10.18 -4.56
N THR A 69 13.60 -8.96 -4.94
CA THR A 69 12.87 -7.74 -4.58
C THR A 69 11.44 -7.72 -5.14
N HIS A 70 11.26 -8.14 -6.39
CA HIS A 70 9.97 -8.22 -7.07
C HIS A 70 9.03 -9.17 -6.34
N ARG A 71 9.49 -10.33 -5.87
CA ARG A 71 8.67 -11.25 -5.06
C ARG A 71 8.11 -10.57 -3.80
N ALA A 72 8.91 -9.71 -3.15
CA ALA A 72 8.43 -8.93 -2.00
C ALA A 72 7.33 -7.95 -2.42
N PHE A 73 7.49 -7.27 -3.56
CA PHE A 73 6.44 -6.44 -4.15
C PHE A 73 5.21 -7.24 -4.60
N CYS A 74 5.35 -8.46 -5.12
CA CYS A 74 4.22 -9.31 -5.47
C CYS A 74 3.38 -9.66 -4.24
N LEU A 75 4.03 -10.03 -3.14
CA LEU A 75 3.34 -10.32 -1.88
C LEU A 75 2.65 -9.09 -1.31
N LEU A 76 3.33 -7.95 -1.28
CA LEU A 76 2.73 -6.70 -0.82
C LEU A 76 1.56 -6.28 -1.73
N GLY A 77 1.78 -6.26 -3.05
CA GLY A 77 0.82 -5.87 -4.05
C GLY A 77 -0.43 -6.76 -4.03
N GLU A 78 -0.25 -8.06 -3.81
CA GLU A 78 -1.37 -8.99 -3.65
C GLU A 78 -2.21 -8.68 -2.41
N ALA A 79 -1.57 -8.38 -1.27
CA ALA A 79 -2.28 -7.97 -0.07
C ALA A 79 -3.04 -6.66 -0.29
N ILE A 80 -2.39 -5.65 -0.89
CA ILE A 80 -3.02 -4.35 -1.17
C ILE A 80 -4.18 -4.48 -2.15
N TYR A 81 -4.04 -5.29 -3.20
CA TYR A 81 -5.13 -5.55 -4.12
C TYR A 81 -6.32 -6.19 -3.43
N CYS A 82 -6.09 -7.20 -2.59
CA CYS A 82 -7.17 -7.84 -1.83
C CYS A 82 -7.87 -6.88 -0.85
N LEU A 83 -7.21 -5.79 -0.44
CA LEU A 83 -7.82 -4.73 0.35
C LEU A 83 -8.61 -3.75 -0.52
N VAL A 84 -8.05 -3.31 -1.65
CA VAL A 84 -8.57 -2.19 -2.44
C VAL A 84 -9.64 -2.62 -3.44
N GLU A 85 -9.43 -3.71 -4.17
CA GLU A 85 -10.36 -4.23 -5.18
C GLU A 85 -11.82 -4.31 -4.68
N PRO A 86 -12.12 -4.91 -3.52
CA PRO A 86 -13.49 -4.99 -3.02
C PRO A 86 -14.11 -3.63 -2.65
N LEU A 87 -13.29 -2.58 -2.47
CA LEU A 87 -13.74 -1.24 -2.11
C LEU A 87 -14.01 -0.36 -3.33
N ILE A 88 -13.31 -0.59 -4.44
CA ILE A 88 -13.39 0.24 -5.65
C ILE A 88 -14.16 -0.43 -6.79
N ASN A 89 -14.36 -1.75 -6.75
CA ASN A 89 -15.06 -2.49 -7.78
C ASN A 89 -16.52 -2.80 -7.36
N PRO A 90 -17.52 -2.02 -7.83
CA PRO A 90 -18.92 -2.23 -7.47
C PRO A 90 -19.54 -3.47 -8.13
N THR A 91 -18.84 -4.12 -9.07
CA THR A 91 -19.35 -5.31 -9.76
C THR A 91 -19.22 -6.59 -8.91
N LEU A 92 -18.40 -6.54 -7.86
CA LEU A 92 -18.25 -7.66 -6.93
C LEU A 92 -19.47 -7.77 -6.01
N SER A 93 -20.01 -8.98 -5.89
CA SER A 93 -20.97 -9.31 -4.84
C SER A 93 -20.36 -9.15 -3.45
N ILE A 94 -21.20 -8.96 -2.43
CA ILE A 94 -20.76 -8.89 -1.02
C ILE A 94 -19.95 -10.14 -0.63
N SER A 95 -20.35 -11.32 -1.12
CA SER A 95 -19.62 -12.56 -0.84
C SER A 95 -18.21 -12.55 -1.44
N GLN A 96 -18.05 -12.09 -2.68
CA GLN A 96 -16.74 -11.93 -3.31
C GLN A 96 -15.89 -10.89 -2.58
N GLN A 97 -16.48 -9.75 -2.22
CA GLN A 97 -15.80 -8.72 -1.44
C GLN A 97 -15.24 -9.28 -0.13
N LEU A 98 -16.04 -10.08 0.58
CA LEU A 98 -15.62 -10.73 1.82
C LEU A 98 -14.45 -11.71 1.59
N VAL A 99 -14.46 -12.49 0.50
CA VAL A 99 -13.35 -13.40 0.16
C VAL A 99 -12.04 -12.63 -0.01
N TYR A 100 -12.05 -11.49 -0.70
CA TYR A 100 -10.87 -10.62 -0.83
C TYR A 100 -10.39 -10.10 0.53
N LEU A 101 -11.30 -9.57 1.36
CA LEU A 101 -10.93 -9.03 2.67
C LEU A 101 -10.41 -10.09 3.65
N VAL A 102 -10.94 -11.31 3.60
CA VAL A 102 -10.43 -12.45 4.37
C VAL A 102 -9.02 -12.81 3.90
N LYS A 103 -8.78 -12.87 2.60
CA LYS A 103 -7.46 -13.11 2.02
C LYS A 103 -6.45 -12.04 2.43
N PHE A 104 -6.84 -10.76 2.36
CA PHE A 104 -6.03 -9.65 2.88
C PHE A 104 -5.68 -9.87 4.36
N THR A 105 -6.66 -10.21 5.19
CA THR A 105 -6.46 -10.44 6.63
C THR A 105 -5.42 -11.53 6.88
N HIS A 106 -5.51 -12.66 6.18
CA HIS A 106 -4.53 -13.74 6.30
C HIS A 106 -3.12 -13.31 5.88
N LEU A 107 -2.98 -12.55 4.78
CA LEU A 107 -1.69 -12.01 4.33
C LEU A 107 -1.12 -11.00 5.34
N ALA A 108 -1.95 -10.09 5.85
CA ALA A 108 -1.56 -9.12 6.87
C ALA A 108 -1.11 -9.81 8.17
N CYS A 109 -1.83 -10.86 8.61
CA CYS A 109 -1.42 -11.68 9.74
C CYS A 109 -0.08 -12.38 9.49
N ALA A 110 0.13 -12.97 8.31
CA ALA A 110 1.38 -13.62 7.96
C ALA A 110 2.56 -12.63 7.96
N PHE A 111 2.37 -11.42 7.43
CA PHE A 111 3.38 -10.36 7.48
C PHE A 111 3.67 -9.92 8.92
N TYR A 112 2.62 -9.75 9.74
CA TYR A 112 2.79 -9.37 11.14
C TYR A 112 3.53 -10.45 11.93
N ILE A 113 3.18 -11.73 11.78
CA ILE A 113 3.87 -12.84 12.46
C ILE A 113 5.33 -12.91 12.04
N ARG A 114 5.65 -12.63 10.77
CA ARG A 114 7.01 -12.77 10.25
C ARG A 114 7.91 -11.56 10.51
N HIS A 115 7.34 -10.36 10.63
CA HIS A 115 8.09 -9.10 10.67
C HIS A 115 7.78 -8.23 11.90
N GLU A 116 6.79 -8.60 12.69
CA GLU A 116 6.38 -7.96 13.95
C GLU A 116 6.33 -6.42 13.86
N ALA A 117 7.12 -5.73 14.70
CA ALA A 117 7.16 -4.27 14.80
C ALA A 117 7.67 -3.55 13.54
N SER A 118 8.27 -4.27 12.58
CA SER A 118 8.75 -3.69 11.31
C SER A 118 7.70 -3.69 10.18
N PHE A 119 6.53 -4.27 10.42
CA PHE A 119 5.41 -4.27 9.47
C PHE A 119 4.37 -3.18 9.76
N LEU A 120 4.09 -2.89 11.03
CA LEU A 120 3.16 -1.84 11.44
C LEU A 120 3.86 -0.84 12.36
N PRO A 121 3.75 0.48 12.09
CA PRO A 121 4.23 1.52 12.99
C PRO A 121 3.67 1.32 14.40
N GLU A 122 4.51 1.52 15.41
CA GLU A 122 4.17 1.27 16.82
C GLU A 122 2.86 1.95 17.27
N GLN A 123 2.58 3.15 16.74
CA GLN A 123 1.33 3.88 16.95
C GLN A 123 0.08 3.10 16.49
N CYS A 124 0.12 2.46 15.32
CA CYS A 124 -1.01 1.66 14.79
C CYS A 124 -1.24 0.39 15.61
N ARG A 125 -0.19 -0.16 16.23
CA ARG A 125 -0.25 -1.36 17.07
C ARG A 125 -0.76 -1.05 18.49
N LYS A 126 -0.30 0.04 19.10
CA LYS A 126 -0.67 0.43 20.46
C LYS A 126 -2.09 1.02 20.55
N ASN A 127 -2.57 1.62 19.47
CA ASN A 127 -3.90 2.19 19.43
C ASN A 127 -4.48 2.08 18.01
N PRO A 128 -5.32 1.09 17.70
CA PRO A 128 -5.98 0.98 16.40
C PRO A 128 -6.80 2.24 16.07
N ASN A 129 -7.32 2.93 17.10
CA ASN A 129 -8.03 4.19 16.94
C ASN A 129 -7.09 5.37 16.66
N SER A 130 -5.76 5.27 16.74
CA SER A 130 -4.87 6.38 16.35
C SER A 130 -4.89 6.64 14.84
N LEU A 131 -5.16 5.62 14.03
CA LEU A 131 -5.46 5.77 12.61
C LEU A 131 -6.74 6.59 12.39
N ILE A 132 -7.67 6.53 13.34
CA ILE A 132 -8.96 7.21 13.31
C ILE A 132 -8.89 8.56 14.03
N ARG A 133 -7.98 8.77 14.99
CA ARG A 133 -7.95 9.96 15.85
C ARG A 133 -7.33 11.20 15.19
N GLN A 134 -6.59 11.04 14.10
CA GLN A 134 -6.23 12.17 13.22
C GLN A 134 -7.48 12.89 12.65
N ARG A 135 -8.64 12.26 12.76
CA ARG A 135 -9.97 12.72 12.31
C ARG A 135 -10.68 13.66 13.29
N SER A 136 -10.18 13.88 14.51
CA SER A 136 -10.87 14.74 15.50
C SER A 136 -10.11 16.03 15.84
N ASP A 137 -8.78 16.02 15.76
CA ASP A 137 -7.97 17.16 16.21
C ASP A 137 -7.94 18.33 15.20
N LYS A 138 -8.41 18.14 13.96
CA LYS A 138 -8.59 19.25 13.00
C LYS A 138 -9.98 19.89 13.02
N MET A 139 -10.97 19.32 13.72
CA MET A 139 -12.32 19.92 13.78
C MET A 139 -12.48 20.91 14.95
N LEU A 140 -11.56 20.90 15.93
CA LEU A 140 -11.62 21.78 17.11
C LEU A 140 -10.76 23.05 17.02
N ILE A 141 -9.95 23.22 15.95
CA ILE A 141 -9.08 24.40 15.77
C ILE A 141 -9.65 25.35 14.68
N GLY A 142 -10.85 25.06 14.15
CA GLY A 142 -11.54 25.88 13.15
C GLY A 142 -12.69 26.73 13.71
N SER A 143 -12.76 26.89 15.03
CA SER A 143 -13.83 27.64 15.71
C SER A 143 -13.27 28.50 16.83
N LEU A 144 -12.30 29.39 16.54
CA LEU A 144 -11.99 30.60 17.31
C LEU A 144 -11.20 31.57 16.43
#